data_AF-A0A945BJN9-F1
#
_entry.id   AF-A0A945BJN9-F1
#
_cell.length_a   1.000
_cell.length_b   1.000
_cell.length_c   1.000
_cell.angle_alpha   90.00
_cell.angle_beta   90.00
_cell.angle_gamma   90.00
#
_symmetry.space_group_name_H-M   'P 1'
#
loop_
_entity.id
_entity.type
_entity.pdbx_description
1 polymer ?
#
loop_
_entity_poly.entity_id
_entity_poly.type
_entity_poly.pdbx_seq_one_letter_code
_entity_poly.pdbx_strand_id
1 'polypeptide(L)'
;MNHSDHCAFQINRRRFLGSCATGLGAAALTNLDAATAVRDFAPKAKRVIYMFQSGAPSQLETFDYKPGLEQLHKSELPDSIRQGQRVTGM
;
A
#
# COMPACT_ATOMS: atom_id res chain seq x y z
N MET A 1 28.29 47.70 -38.24
CA MET A 1 28.11 46.38 -37.61
C MET A 1 27.84 46.60 -36.13
N ASN A 2 26.72 46.09 -35.60
CA ASN A 2 26.70 45.30 -34.37
C ASN A 2 25.28 44.75 -34.22
N HIS A 3 25.21 43.46 -34.54
CA HIS A 3 24.03 42.63 -34.44
C HIS A 3 23.73 42.34 -32.96
N SER A 4 22.44 42.18 -32.66
CA SER A 4 21.90 41.25 -31.64
C SER A 4 21.42 41.84 -30.31
N ASP A 5 20.35 42.63 -30.34
CA ASP A 5 19.48 42.87 -29.15
C ASP A 5 18.15 42.08 -29.23
N HIS A 6 18.13 40.95 -29.95
CA HIS A 6 16.91 40.14 -30.12
C HIS A 6 16.73 39.03 -29.06
N CYS A 7 17.53 38.98 -27.99
CA CYS A 7 17.46 37.94 -26.96
C CYS A 7 16.65 38.37 -25.71
N ALA A 8 15.57 39.13 -25.86
CA ALA A 8 14.73 39.53 -24.73
C ALA A 8 13.57 38.55 -24.43
N PHE A 9 13.42 37.45 -25.19
CA PHE A 9 12.28 36.53 -25.06
C PHE A 9 12.61 35.06 -25.36
N GLN A 10 13.81 34.58 -24.99
CA GLN A 10 14.14 33.16 -25.15
C GLN A 10 13.44 32.35 -24.05
N ILE A 11 12.27 31.78 -24.37
CA ILE A 11 11.46 30.94 -23.47
C ILE A 11 12.21 29.63 -23.21
N ASN A 12 13.00 29.60 -22.13
CA ASN A 12 13.62 28.38 -21.63
C ASN A 12 12.67 27.64 -20.67
N ARG A 13 12.63 26.30 -20.72
CA ARG A 13 11.75 25.45 -19.89
C ARG A 13 11.76 25.83 -18.41
N ARG A 14 12.94 26.13 -17.85
CA ARG A 14 13.08 26.56 -16.44
C ARG A 14 12.35 27.87 -16.15
N ARG A 15 12.44 28.84 -17.07
CA ARG A 15 11.82 30.16 -16.92
C ARG A 15 10.31 30.10 -17.16
N PHE A 16 9.86 29.28 -18.12
CA PHE A 16 8.44 29.00 -18.34
C PHE A 16 7.80 28.33 -17.12
N LEU A 17 8.38 27.23 -16.62
CA LEU A 17 7.86 26.53 -15.45
C LEU A 17 7.93 27.40 -14.18
N GLY A 18 9.01 28.19 -14.01
CA GLY A 18 9.12 29.13 -12.91
C GLY A 18 8.07 30.26 -12.95
N SER A 19 7.77 30.81 -14.13
CA SER A 19 6.77 31.87 -14.27
C SER A 19 5.33 31.37 -14.17
N CYS A 20 5.04 30.15 -14.65
CA CYS A 20 3.69 29.57 -14.60
C CYS A 20 3.33 29.04 -13.19
N ALA A 21 4.32 28.61 -12.40
CA ALA A 21 4.10 28.08 -11.06
C ALA A 21 3.41 29.08 -10.12
N THR A 22 3.77 30.37 -10.19
CA THR A 22 3.20 31.41 -9.32
C THR A 22 1.70 31.64 -9.58
N GLY A 23 1.29 31.68 -10.86
CA GLY A 23 -0.11 31.89 -11.23
C GLY A 23 -1.01 30.69 -10.91
N LEU A 24 -0.52 29.47 -11.20
CA LEU A 24 -1.25 28.23 -10.91
C LEU A 24 -1.34 27.97 -9.40
N GLY A 25 -0.28 28.27 -8.63
CA GLY A 25 -0.27 28.15 -7.17
C GLY A 25 -1.29 29.08 -6.51
N ALA A 26 -1.39 30.34 -6.97
CA ALA A 26 -2.38 31.29 -6.45
C ALA A 26 -3.83 30.85 -6.74
N ALA A 27 -4.10 30.28 -7.91
CA ALA A 27 -5.42 29.75 -8.26
C ALA A 27 -5.78 28.45 -7.51
N ALA A 28 -4.79 27.65 -7.11
CA ALA A 28 -5.03 26.46 -6.30
C ALA A 28 -5.38 26.81 -4.84
N LEU A 29 -4.79 27.90 -4.29
CA LEU A 29 -5.04 28.35 -2.92
C LEU A 29 -6.50 28.76 -2.68
N THR A 30 -7.20 29.28 -3.67
CA THR A 30 -8.62 29.65 -3.53
C THR A 30 -9.53 28.44 -3.27
N ASN A 31 -9.14 27.24 -3.68
CA ASN A 31 -9.89 26.00 -3.47
C ASN A 31 -9.40 25.21 -2.24
N LEU A 32 -8.23 25.54 -1.69
CA LEU A 32 -7.64 24.80 -0.57
C LEU A 32 -8.35 25.07 0.77
N ASP A 33 -9.02 26.22 0.89
CA ASP A 33 -9.84 26.56 2.07
C ASP A 33 -11.12 25.69 2.18
N ALA A 34 -11.49 24.99 1.09
CA ALA A 34 -12.54 23.97 1.12
C ALA A 34 -12.01 22.57 1.49
N ALA A 35 -10.69 22.36 1.48
CA ALA A 35 -10.05 21.07 1.79
C ALA A 35 -9.67 20.91 3.26
N THR A 36 -9.66 22.00 4.03
CA THR A 36 -9.49 22.01 5.50
C THR A 36 -10.79 21.76 6.25
N ALA A 37 -11.91 21.59 5.55
CA ALA A 37 -13.10 20.97 6.12
C ALA A 37 -12.75 19.53 6.50
N VAL A 38 -12.28 19.35 7.73
CA VAL A 38 -12.23 18.05 8.42
C VAL A 38 -13.58 17.42 8.20
N ARG A 39 -13.64 16.41 7.32
CA ARG A 39 -14.89 15.73 7.06
C ARG A 39 -15.13 14.86 8.28
N ASP A 40 -16.00 15.32 9.19
CA ASP A 40 -16.42 14.66 10.44
C ASP A 40 -17.22 13.36 10.21
N PHE A 41 -16.90 12.58 9.18
CA PHE A 41 -17.49 11.27 8.99
C PHE A 41 -16.68 10.27 9.80
N ALA A 42 -17.28 9.76 10.89
CA ALA A 42 -16.77 8.58 11.57
C ALA A 42 -16.58 7.44 10.53
N PRO A 43 -15.39 6.85 10.40
CA PRO A 43 -15.15 5.82 9.40
C PRO A 43 -16.06 4.61 9.67
N LYS A 44 -17.00 4.35 8.76
CA LYS A 44 -17.89 3.19 8.82
C LYS A 44 -17.52 2.20 7.71
N ALA A 45 -16.88 1.09 8.08
CA ALA A 45 -16.64 0.00 7.15
C ALA A 45 -17.98 -0.62 6.73
N LYS A 46 -18.33 -0.50 5.44
CA LYS A 46 -19.61 -1.03 4.91
C LYS A 46 -19.53 -2.51 4.52
N ARG A 47 -18.33 -2.99 4.16
CA ARG A 47 -18.07 -4.37 3.72
C ARG A 47 -16.65 -4.77 4.12
N VAL A 48 -16.49 -6.01 4.57
CA VAL A 48 -15.20 -6.63 4.87
C VAL A 48 -15.07 -7.84 3.96
N ILE A 49 -13.98 -7.89 3.18
CA ILE A 49 -13.65 -9.06 2.36
C ILE A 49 -12.60 -9.85 3.14
N TYR A 50 -12.98 -11.03 3.63
CA TYR A 50 -12.06 -11.96 4.29
C TYR A 50 -11.66 -13.06 3.29
N MET A 51 -10.37 -13.13 2.98
CA MET A 51 -9.81 -14.13 2.08
C MET A 51 -8.99 -15.12 2.89
N PHE A 52 -9.44 -16.39 2.91
CA PHE A 52 -8.65 -17.49 3.43
C PHE A 52 -7.87 -18.12 2.27
N GLN A 53 -6.58 -17.82 2.18
CA GLN A 53 -5.69 -18.43 1.19
C GLN A 53 -5.24 -19.81 1.70
N SER A 54 -6.09 -20.81 1.47
CA SER A 54 -5.76 -22.21 1.78
C SER A 54 -4.49 -22.62 1.03
N GLY A 55 -3.45 -23.00 1.76
CA GLY A 55 -2.19 -23.50 1.20
C GLY A 55 -1.00 -22.55 1.26
N ALA A 56 -1.17 -21.30 1.69
CA ALA A 56 -0.02 -20.46 2.04
C ALA A 56 0.60 -20.94 3.37
N PRO A 57 1.94 -20.94 3.51
CA PRO A 57 2.56 -21.22 4.79
C PRO A 57 2.05 -20.18 5.79
N SER A 58 1.56 -20.65 6.94
CA SER A 58 1.06 -19.74 7.96
C SER A 58 2.19 -18.80 8.42
N GLN A 59 1.85 -17.65 8.98
CA GLN A 59 2.83 -16.75 9.57
C GLN A 59 3.71 -17.48 10.61
N LEU A 60 3.14 -18.46 11.31
CA LEU A 60 3.85 -19.29 12.29
C LEU A 60 4.78 -20.32 11.65
N GLU A 61 4.52 -20.74 10.42
CA GLU A 61 5.34 -21.76 9.72
C GLU A 61 6.54 -21.17 8.97
N THR A 62 6.53 -19.87 8.65
CA THR A 62 7.47 -19.32 7.67
C THR A 62 8.86 -19.00 8.23
N PHE A 63 8.99 -18.64 9.52
CA PHE A 63 10.25 -18.08 10.03
C PHE A 63 10.80 -18.71 11.31
N ASP A 64 10.09 -19.67 11.93
CA ASP A 64 10.55 -20.32 13.15
C ASP A 64 11.17 -21.69 12.85
N TYR A 65 12.44 -21.86 13.22
CA TYR A 65 13.10 -23.17 13.15
C TYR A 65 12.50 -24.12 14.20
N LYS A 66 11.89 -25.22 13.74
CA LYS A 66 11.23 -26.23 14.58
C LYS A 66 11.89 -27.60 14.41
N PRO A 67 12.99 -27.90 15.12
CA PRO A 67 13.71 -29.17 14.98
C PRO A 67 12.87 -30.40 15.36
N GLY A 68 11.88 -30.22 16.25
CA GLY A 68 10.97 -31.30 16.64
C GLY A 68 10.04 -31.78 15.51
N LEU A 69 9.75 -30.95 14.51
CA LEU A 69 8.90 -31.36 13.37
C LEU A 69 9.57 -32.41 12.49
N GLU A 70 10.91 -32.42 12.42
CA GLU A 70 11.66 -33.43 11.68
C GLU A 70 11.49 -34.82 12.31
N GLN A 71 11.49 -34.88 13.65
CA GLN A 71 11.33 -36.13 14.41
C GLN A 71 9.91 -36.69 14.31
N LEU A 72 8.91 -35.81 14.23
CA LEU A 72 7.50 -36.16 14.14
C LEU A 72 7.00 -36.25 12.69
N HIS A 73 7.90 -36.16 11.71
CA HIS A 73 7.52 -36.27 10.31
C HIS A 73 6.97 -37.67 10.01
N LYS A 74 5.75 -37.74 9.46
CA LYS A 74 4.99 -38.98 9.18
C LYS A 74 4.56 -39.78 10.42
N SER A 75 4.68 -39.23 11.64
CA SER A 75 4.04 -39.87 12.79
C SER A 75 2.52 -39.69 12.72
N GLU A 76 1.77 -40.72 13.10
CA GLU A 76 0.32 -40.59 13.24
C GLU A 76 -0.04 -39.61 14.35
N LEU A 77 -1.18 -38.93 14.19
CA LEU A 77 -1.68 -38.02 15.20
C LEU A 77 -2.09 -38.81 16.46
N PRO A 78 -1.58 -38.47 17.66
CA PRO A 78 -1.93 -39.19 18.89
C PRO A 78 -3.43 -39.21 19.16
N ASP A 79 -3.92 -40.32 19.72
CA ASP A 79 -5.35 -40.49 20.04
C ASP A 79 -5.88 -39.45 21.03
N SER A 80 -5.01 -38.93 21.90
CA SER A 80 -5.33 -37.85 22.84
C SER A 80 -5.76 -36.56 22.14
N ILE A 81 -5.24 -36.32 20.93
CA ILE A 81 -5.57 -35.14 20.11
C ILE A 81 -6.68 -35.48 19.11
N ARG A 82 -6.67 -36.71 18.57
CA ARG A 82 -7.65 -37.13 17.56
C ARG A 82 -9.08 -37.18 18.11
N GLN A 83 -9.29 -37.50 19.39
CA GLN A 83 -10.59 -37.46 20.09
C GLN A 83 -11.79 -38.03 19.30
N GLY A 84 -11.56 -39.05 18.46
CA GLY A 84 -12.59 -39.64 17.59
C GLY A 84 -13.02 -38.76 16.40
N GLN A 85 -12.39 -37.61 16.16
CA GLN A 85 -12.66 -36.74 15.02
C GLN A 85 -12.23 -37.42 13.71
N ARG A 86 -13.13 -37.38 12.71
CA ARG A 86 -12.83 -37.91 11.37
C ARG A 86 -11.74 -37.05 10.73
N VAL A 87 -10.59 -37.67 10.45
CA VAL A 87 -9.51 -37.05 9.70
C VAL A 87 -9.94 -36.97 8.24
N THR A 88 -10.37 -35.79 7.80
CA THR A 88 -10.60 -35.53 6.37
C THR A 88 -9.26 -35.15 5.76
N GLY A 89 -8.70 -36.05 4.96
CA GLY A 89 -7.58 -35.70 4.10
C GLY A 89 -8.03 -34.68 3.05
N MET A 90 -7.16 -33.73 2.76
CA MET A 90 -7.15 -33.00 1.49
C MET A 90 -6.22 -33.75 0.53
#